data_AF-A0AAU6E0N8-F1
#
_entry.id   AF-A0AAU6E0N8-F1
#
_cell.length_a   1.000
_cell.length_b   1.000
_cell.length_c   1.000
_cell.angle_alpha   90.00
_cell.angle_beta   90.00
_cell.angle_gamma   90.00
#
_symmetry.space_group_name_H-M   'P 1'
#
loop_
_entity.id
_entity.type
_entity.pdbx_description
1 polymer ?
#
loop_
_entity_poly.entity_id
_entity_poly.type
_entity_poly.pdbx_seq_one_letter_code
_entity_poly.pdbx_strand_id
1 'polypeptide(L)'
;MSESIAPRDIALRVVWSYIRANGCRPTAGEVDRALYRDHSVRTELVSALPAELFTITPAPVDGRVNDDALIGVTVAGVDATGEGRRVLELFLTAIRQAADREREFEPTFPRDAAKLTSADFSAFNLLASSGADELLPCVGELLRAEPWGGTWVEEAEPIWTFEIGRGVRRFAEVPDLATYLRLRGRRRLAPKPRFDSAFWTALASVFTILGVLVAALQQWQIERALSLVIAAMATVLAFHRHHLDRWSYIYTILAGIAALWFATTLLHR
;
A
#
# COMPACT_ATOMS: atom_id res chain seq x y z
N MET A 1 30.63 14.65 28.48
CA MET A 1 30.32 13.31 27.93
C MET A 1 29.23 13.51 26.90
N SER A 2 29.54 13.45 25.61
CA SER A 2 28.52 13.57 24.56
C SER A 2 27.77 12.25 24.48
N GLU A 3 26.48 12.28 24.80
CA GLU A 3 25.59 11.13 24.65
C GLU A 3 25.58 10.73 23.16
N SER A 4 26.00 9.51 22.86
CA SER A 4 26.03 9.00 21.49
C SER A 4 24.59 8.87 21.01
N ILE A 5 24.20 9.69 20.04
CA ILE A 5 22.85 9.65 19.47
C ILE A 5 22.67 8.29 18.79
N ALA A 6 21.57 7.61 19.12
CA ALA A 6 21.29 6.29 18.57
C ALA A 6 21.18 6.37 17.03
N PRO A 7 21.72 5.39 16.28
CA PRO A 7 21.69 5.39 14.80
C PRO A 7 20.28 5.56 14.22
N ARG A 8 19.26 5.03 14.90
CA ARG A 8 17.84 5.21 14.57
C ARG A 8 17.43 6.69 14.53
N ASP A 9 17.83 7.47 15.53
CA ASP A 9 17.43 8.88 15.66
C ASP A 9 18.20 9.77 14.67
N ILE A 10 19.39 9.35 14.26
CA ILE A 10 20.11 9.94 13.13
C ILE A 10 19.36 9.66 11.82
N ALA A 11 19.02 8.40 11.54
CA ALA A 11 18.26 8.03 10.34
C ALA A 11 16.92 8.76 10.25
N LEU A 12 16.20 8.87 11.38
CA LEU A 12 14.94 9.58 11.44
C LEU A 12 15.07 11.05 11.04
N ARG A 13 16.09 11.74 11.57
CA ARG A 13 16.39 13.12 11.20
C ARG A 13 16.82 13.24 9.74
N VAL A 14 17.69 12.35 9.24
CA VAL A 14 18.12 12.36 7.84
C VAL A 14 16.93 12.23 6.88
N VAL A 15 16.05 11.25 7.09
CA VAL A 15 14.87 11.06 6.23
C VAL A 15 13.92 12.24 6.35
N TRP A 16 13.65 12.73 7.55
CA TRP A 16 12.75 13.86 7.75
C TRP A 16 13.28 15.16 7.13
N SER A 17 14.56 15.47 7.31
CA SER A 17 15.21 16.62 6.67
C SER A 17 15.18 16.52 5.15
N TYR A 18 15.37 15.33 4.58
CA TYR A 18 15.26 15.11 3.14
C TYR A 18 13.84 15.41 2.64
N ILE A 19 12.80 14.89 3.30
CA ILE A 19 11.40 15.13 2.92
C ILE A 19 11.07 16.62 3.00
N ARG A 20 11.53 17.32 4.05
CA ARG A 20 11.31 18.76 4.19
C ARG A 20 11.97 19.58 3.08
N ALA A 21 13.17 19.19 2.66
CA ALA A 21 13.92 19.92 1.64
C ALA A 21 13.40 19.66 0.22
N ASN A 22 12.99 18.43 -0.08
CA ASN A 22 12.66 18.01 -1.45
C ASN A 22 11.16 17.80 -1.70
N GLY A 23 10.35 17.76 -0.63
CA GLY A 23 8.92 17.48 -0.72
C GLY A 23 8.58 16.04 -1.11
N CYS A 24 9.56 15.13 -1.15
CA CYS A 24 9.40 13.74 -1.55
C CYS A 24 10.23 12.79 -0.67
N ARG A 25 9.90 11.49 -0.73
CA ARG A 25 10.64 10.45 0.00
C ARG A 25 12.00 10.18 -0.64
N PRO A 26 13.09 10.07 0.14
CA PRO A 26 14.35 9.55 -0.37
C PRO A 26 14.26 8.04 -0.65
N THR A 27 15.12 7.58 -1.53
CA THR A 27 15.40 6.15 -1.73
C THR A 27 16.29 5.59 -0.60
N ALA A 28 16.26 4.27 -0.41
CA ALA A 28 17.10 3.58 0.55
C ALA A 28 18.59 3.82 0.31
N GLY A 29 19.03 3.80 -0.95
CA GLY A 29 20.41 4.10 -1.32
C GLY A 29 20.82 5.54 -1.02
N GLU A 30 19.91 6.52 -1.14
CA GLU A 30 20.20 7.91 -0.76
C GLU A 30 20.36 8.06 0.76
N VAL A 31 19.48 7.43 1.53
CA VAL A 31 19.56 7.45 3.00
C VAL A 31 20.83 6.75 3.48
N ASP A 32 21.15 5.57 2.94
CA ASP A 32 22.36 4.82 3.28
C ASP A 32 23.63 5.64 2.98
N ARG A 33 23.73 6.22 1.79
CA ARG A 33 24.86 7.09 1.41
C ARG A 33 25.00 8.30 2.33
N ALA A 34 23.89 8.95 2.69
CA ALA A 34 23.90 10.10 3.60
C ALA A 34 24.36 9.68 5.01
N LEU A 35 23.85 8.56 5.54
CA LEU A 35 24.25 8.02 6.83
C LEU A 35 25.72 7.62 6.88
N TYR A 36 26.22 6.99 5.82
CA TYR A 36 27.63 6.62 5.71
C TYR A 36 28.53 7.86 5.62
N ARG A 37 28.22 8.79 4.71
CA ARG A 37 29.03 9.99 4.43
C ARG A 37 29.07 10.95 5.61
N ASP A 38 27.91 11.25 6.20
CA ASP A 38 27.77 12.37 7.14
C ASP A 38 27.87 11.91 8.60
N HIS A 39 27.65 10.63 8.87
CA HIS A 39 27.59 10.09 10.24
C HIS A 39 28.41 8.83 10.47
N SER A 40 29.16 8.33 9.46
CA SER A 40 29.98 7.11 9.55
C SER A 40 29.20 5.86 10.01
N VAL A 41 27.90 5.82 9.75
CA VAL A 41 27.04 4.66 10.06
C VAL A 41 27.17 3.65 8.92
N ARG A 42 27.74 2.47 9.18
CA ARG A 42 28.10 1.44 8.17
C ARG A 42 27.13 0.26 8.08
N THR A 43 25.93 0.39 8.59
CA THR A 43 25.05 -0.77 8.85
C THR A 43 23.97 -0.89 7.79
N GLU A 44 23.44 -2.10 7.59
CA GLU A 44 22.15 -2.39 6.94
C GLU A 44 20.95 -1.80 7.73
N LEU A 45 21.11 -0.59 8.26
CA LEU A 45 20.20 0.06 9.19
C LEU A 45 18.83 0.24 8.57
N VAL A 46 18.78 0.46 7.26
CA VAL A 46 17.55 0.59 6.48
C VAL A 46 16.65 -0.64 6.65
N SER A 47 17.22 -1.85 6.63
CA SER A 47 16.48 -3.10 6.88
C SER A 47 16.03 -3.27 8.33
N ALA A 48 16.68 -2.58 9.27
CA ALA A 48 16.39 -2.63 10.70
C ALA A 48 15.56 -1.42 11.20
N LEU A 49 15.07 -0.56 10.30
CA LEU A 49 14.27 0.59 10.70
C LEU A 49 12.94 0.14 11.31
N PRO A 50 12.57 0.66 12.49
CA PRO A 50 11.33 0.27 13.16
C PRO A 50 10.13 0.74 12.34
N ALA A 51 9.27 -0.20 11.97
CA ALA A 51 8.08 0.08 11.19
C ALA A 51 7.14 1.06 11.90
N GLU A 52 7.22 1.23 13.23
CA GLU A 52 6.44 2.23 13.95
C GLU A 52 6.75 3.66 13.51
N LEU A 53 8.01 3.93 13.16
CA LEU A 53 8.54 5.26 12.85
C LEU A 53 8.71 5.48 11.35
N PHE A 54 8.99 4.43 10.58
CA PHE A 54 9.28 4.50 9.15
C PHE A 54 8.27 3.74 8.29
N THR A 55 8.20 4.11 7.02
CA THR A 55 7.55 3.33 5.97
C THR A 55 8.57 3.02 4.86
N ILE A 56 8.49 1.83 4.27
CA ILE A 56 9.38 1.42 3.17
C ILE A 56 8.49 0.92 2.02
N THR A 57 8.70 1.45 0.81
CA THR A 57 7.90 1.10 -0.38
C THR A 57 8.80 0.86 -1.60
N PRO A 58 8.77 -0.31 -2.25
CA PRO A 58 7.97 -1.49 -1.89
C PRO A 58 8.38 -2.06 -0.53
N ALA A 59 7.49 -2.84 0.09
CA ALA A 59 7.78 -3.46 1.37
C ALA A 59 8.99 -4.42 1.25
N PRO A 60 9.82 -4.56 2.30
CA PRO A 60 10.98 -5.44 2.25
C PRO A 60 10.58 -6.88 1.92
N VAL A 61 11.31 -7.53 1.01
CA VAL A 61 11.15 -8.95 0.68
C VAL A 61 12.27 -9.72 1.38
N ASP A 62 11.91 -10.74 2.17
CA ASP A 62 12.84 -11.52 2.98
C ASP A 62 13.75 -10.67 3.90
N GLY A 63 13.22 -9.55 4.40
CA GLY A 63 13.94 -8.61 5.27
C GLY A 63 14.97 -7.74 4.55
N ARG A 64 15.08 -7.84 3.23
CA ARG A 64 16.00 -7.03 2.41
C ARG A 64 15.26 -5.85 1.79
N VAL A 65 15.91 -4.70 1.84
CA VAL A 65 15.44 -3.46 1.21
C VAL A 65 16.29 -3.22 -0.03
N ASN A 66 15.63 -2.99 -1.16
CA ASN A 66 16.32 -2.60 -2.39
C ASN A 66 16.72 -1.11 -2.33
N ASP A 67 17.82 -0.74 -2.96
CA ASP A 67 18.33 0.63 -2.97
C ASP A 67 17.32 1.64 -3.53
N ASP A 68 16.44 1.21 -4.42
CA ASP A 68 15.37 2.03 -5.03
C ASP A 68 14.11 2.16 -4.17
N ALA A 69 14.02 1.44 -3.04
CA ALA A 69 12.87 1.50 -2.17
C ALA A 69 12.77 2.87 -1.50
N LEU A 70 11.59 3.48 -1.56
CA LEU A 70 11.31 4.77 -0.95
C LEU A 70 11.12 4.64 0.56
N ILE A 71 11.83 5.46 1.32
CA ILE A 71 11.74 5.53 2.77
C ILE A 71 10.94 6.76 3.17
N GLY A 72 9.81 6.55 3.84
CA GLY A 72 9.00 7.59 4.44
C GLY A 72 9.11 7.62 5.95
N VAL A 73 8.63 8.72 6.53
CA VAL A 73 8.46 8.88 7.97
C VAL A 73 6.97 8.83 8.29
N THR A 74 6.64 8.11 9.35
CA THR A 74 5.27 8.05 9.88
C THR A 74 4.98 9.27 10.75
N VAL A 75 3.73 9.46 11.14
CA VAL A 75 3.32 10.49 12.10
C VAL A 75 4.05 10.33 13.44
N ALA A 76 4.22 9.09 13.93
CA ALA A 76 5.01 8.82 15.14
C ALA A 76 6.50 9.13 14.95
N GLY A 77 7.02 8.90 13.74
CA GLY A 77 8.38 9.25 13.38
C GLY A 77 8.61 10.76 13.40
N VAL A 78 7.72 11.56 12.79
CA VAL A 78 7.85 13.02 12.82
C VAL A 78 7.74 13.55 14.24
N ASP A 79 6.79 13.08 15.04
CA ASP A 79 6.66 13.46 16.45
C ASP A 79 7.95 13.19 17.25
N ALA A 80 8.57 12.02 17.02
CA ALA A 80 9.83 11.65 17.67
C ALA A 80 11.03 12.52 17.26
N THR A 81 10.97 13.26 16.15
CA THR A 81 12.03 14.24 15.83
C THR A 81 11.96 15.50 16.69
N GLY A 82 10.82 15.79 17.32
CA GLY A 82 10.56 17.08 17.97
C GLY A 82 10.39 18.24 16.98
N GLU A 83 10.51 17.98 15.68
CA GLU A 83 10.30 18.93 14.60
C GLU A 83 8.97 18.62 13.87
N GLY A 84 8.50 19.54 13.02
CA GLY A 84 7.35 19.25 12.16
C GLY A 84 5.98 19.36 12.84
N ARG A 85 5.89 19.94 14.05
CA ARG A 85 4.61 20.18 14.75
C ARG A 85 3.55 20.80 13.85
N ARG A 86 3.91 21.82 13.05
CA ARG A 86 2.97 22.46 12.12
C ARG A 86 2.46 21.51 11.04
N VAL A 87 3.33 20.64 10.51
CA VAL A 87 2.96 19.61 9.53
C VAL A 87 2.01 18.59 10.17
N LEU A 88 2.26 18.19 11.42
CA LEU A 88 1.40 17.27 12.17
C LEU A 88 0.00 17.88 12.42
N GLU A 89 -0.07 19.17 12.78
CA GLU A 89 -1.33 19.89 12.90
C GLU A 89 -2.11 19.91 11.58
N LEU A 90 -1.44 20.22 10.47
CA LEU A 90 -2.05 20.21 9.14
C LEU A 90 -2.50 18.81 8.72
N PHE A 91 -1.73 17.78 9.03
CA PHE A 91 -2.12 16.39 8.83
C PHE A 91 -3.42 16.05 9.58
N LEU A 92 -3.52 16.40 10.86
CA LEU A 92 -4.74 16.17 11.64
C LEU A 92 -5.94 16.97 11.11
N THR A 93 -5.71 18.17 10.57
CA THR A 93 -6.73 18.94 9.88
C THR A 93 -7.17 18.26 8.59
N ALA A 94 -6.24 17.74 7.78
CA ALA A 94 -6.54 17.05 6.53
C ALA A 94 -7.39 15.79 6.76
N ILE A 95 -7.07 14.96 7.76
CA ILE A 95 -7.86 13.75 8.04
C ILE A 95 -9.28 14.06 8.54
N ARG A 96 -9.45 15.15 9.31
CA ARG A 96 -10.78 15.60 9.77
C ARG A 96 -11.61 16.11 8.59
N GLN A 97 -11.00 16.95 7.76
CA GLN A 97 -11.64 17.45 6.55
C GLN A 97 -11.98 16.31 5.56
N ALA A 98 -11.14 15.27 5.47
CA ALA A 98 -11.46 14.08 4.70
C ALA A 98 -12.65 13.30 5.29
N ALA A 99 -12.77 13.22 6.61
CA ALA A 99 -13.92 12.60 7.26
C ALA A 99 -15.22 13.38 7.02
N ASP A 100 -15.17 14.71 7.09
CA ASP A 100 -16.33 15.57 6.77
C ASP A 100 -16.74 15.39 5.30
N ARG A 101 -15.78 15.40 4.37
CA ARG A 101 -16.04 15.13 2.96
C ARG A 101 -16.68 13.75 2.73
N GLU A 102 -16.18 12.71 3.39
CA GLU A 102 -16.76 11.36 3.24
C GLU A 102 -18.18 11.27 3.81
N ARG A 103 -18.48 12.01 4.88
CA ARG A 103 -19.83 12.09 5.46
C ARG A 103 -20.81 12.78 4.51
N GLU A 104 -20.38 13.84 3.83
CA GLU A 104 -21.21 14.66 2.94
C GLU A 104 -21.32 14.08 1.52
N PHE A 105 -20.50 13.09 1.20
CA PHE A 105 -20.42 12.53 -0.14
C PHE A 105 -21.59 11.60 -0.46
N GLU A 106 -22.34 11.95 -1.50
CA GLU A 106 -23.39 11.12 -2.08
C GLU A 106 -22.87 10.47 -3.39
N PRO A 107 -22.53 9.16 -3.39
CA PRO A 107 -22.00 8.50 -4.57
C PRO A 107 -23.04 8.39 -5.68
N THR A 108 -22.68 8.73 -6.91
CA THR A 108 -23.55 8.50 -8.08
C THR A 108 -23.49 7.05 -8.53
N PHE A 109 -22.29 6.46 -8.48
CA PHE A 109 -22.02 5.07 -8.81
C PHE A 109 -21.43 4.30 -7.62
N PRO A 110 -21.60 2.96 -7.57
CA PRO A 110 -21.13 2.13 -6.44
C PRO A 110 -19.63 2.18 -6.14
N ARG A 111 -18.82 2.75 -7.05
CA ARG A 111 -17.36 2.85 -6.91
C ARG A 111 -16.86 4.28 -6.78
N ASP A 112 -17.76 5.26 -6.79
CA ASP A 112 -17.33 6.64 -6.60
C ASP A 112 -16.83 6.83 -5.16
N ALA A 113 -15.79 7.63 -5.02
CA ALA A 113 -15.22 7.99 -3.74
C ALA A 113 -15.04 9.51 -3.69
N ALA A 114 -15.22 10.08 -2.50
CA ALA A 114 -14.88 11.48 -2.27
C ALA A 114 -13.37 11.67 -2.51
N LYS A 115 -12.98 12.79 -3.12
CA LYS A 115 -11.57 13.14 -3.29
C LYS A 115 -11.18 14.28 -2.34
N LEU A 116 -9.96 14.22 -1.83
CA LEU A 116 -9.29 15.33 -1.17
C LEU A 116 -8.04 15.67 -1.96
N THR A 117 -7.98 16.90 -2.48
CA THR A 117 -6.82 17.39 -3.22
C THR A 117 -6.05 18.42 -2.39
N SER A 118 -4.75 18.59 -2.68
CA SER A 118 -3.93 19.60 -2.02
C SER A 118 -4.42 21.03 -2.31
N ALA A 119 -4.99 21.28 -3.49
CA ALA A 119 -5.56 22.56 -3.87
C ALA A 119 -6.80 22.89 -3.02
N ASP A 120 -7.74 21.95 -2.91
CA ASP A 120 -8.94 22.13 -2.08
C ASP A 120 -8.61 22.28 -0.60
N PHE A 121 -7.62 21.50 -0.12
CA PHE A 121 -7.13 21.59 1.25
C PHE A 121 -6.50 22.95 1.53
N SER A 122 -5.67 23.45 0.61
CA SER A 122 -5.03 24.77 0.72
C SER A 122 -6.06 25.90 0.75
N ALA A 123 -7.00 25.89 -0.19
CA ALA A 123 -8.04 26.92 -0.31
C ALA A 123 -8.95 26.96 0.92
N PHE A 124 -9.44 25.81 1.38
CA PHE A 124 -10.34 25.72 2.53
C PHE A 124 -9.69 26.22 3.83
N ASN A 125 -8.40 25.96 4.02
CA ASN A 125 -7.66 26.32 5.23
C ASN A 125 -6.88 27.64 5.09
N LEU A 126 -7.08 28.39 3.99
CA LEU A 126 -6.40 29.66 3.70
C LEU A 126 -4.87 29.58 3.83
N LEU A 127 -4.27 28.46 3.41
CA LEU A 127 -2.85 28.19 3.66
C LEU A 127 -1.92 29.17 2.95
N ALA A 128 -2.25 29.56 1.72
CA ALA A 128 -1.50 30.55 0.94
C ALA A 128 -1.36 31.90 1.68
N SER A 129 -2.42 32.35 2.35
CA SER A 129 -2.38 33.60 3.12
C SER A 129 -1.48 33.51 4.36
N SER A 130 -1.25 32.30 4.87
CA SER A 130 -0.37 32.04 6.01
C SER A 130 1.05 31.62 5.62
N GLY A 131 1.32 31.41 4.32
CA GLY A 131 2.57 30.82 3.82
C GLY A 131 2.75 29.33 4.15
N ALA A 132 1.73 28.67 4.72
CA ALA A 132 1.80 27.26 5.11
C ALA A 132 1.56 26.29 3.93
N ASP A 133 1.31 26.81 2.74
CA ASP A 133 1.19 26.04 1.50
C ASP A 133 2.52 25.39 1.10
N GLU A 134 3.67 25.96 1.50
CA GLU A 134 4.99 25.34 1.34
C GLU A 134 5.10 23.97 2.05
N LEU A 135 4.25 23.71 3.05
CA LEU A 135 4.24 22.45 3.81
C LEU A 135 3.38 21.36 3.16
N LEU A 136 2.63 21.67 2.11
CA LEU A 136 1.73 20.73 1.45
C LEU A 136 2.43 19.45 0.97
N PRO A 137 3.64 19.48 0.38
CA PRO A 137 4.35 18.25 0.03
C PRO A 137 4.61 17.33 1.24
N CYS A 138 5.04 17.91 2.37
CA CYS A 138 5.28 17.15 3.60
C CYS A 138 3.99 16.54 4.15
N VAL A 139 2.87 17.28 4.11
CA VAL A 139 1.55 16.77 4.51
C VAL A 139 1.13 15.60 3.61
N GLY A 140 1.35 15.72 2.29
CA GLY A 140 1.06 14.67 1.31
C GLY A 140 1.82 13.38 1.60
N GLU A 141 3.11 13.47 1.92
CA GLU A 141 3.92 12.29 2.29
C GLU A 141 3.45 11.64 3.60
N LEU A 142 3.03 12.41 4.61
CA LEU A 142 2.42 11.83 5.82
C LEU A 142 1.09 11.14 5.54
N LEU A 143 0.22 11.76 4.72
CA LEU A 143 -1.03 11.13 4.29
C LEU A 143 -0.75 9.85 3.51
N ARG A 144 0.31 9.81 2.71
CA ARG A 144 0.70 8.60 1.96
C ARG A 144 1.27 7.50 2.85
N ALA A 145 2.03 7.86 3.89
CA ALA A 145 2.66 6.93 4.82
C ALA A 145 1.68 6.31 5.83
N GLU A 146 0.55 6.97 6.10
CA GLU A 146 -0.37 6.58 7.17
C GLU A 146 -1.61 5.81 6.69
N PRO A 147 -2.07 4.76 7.41
CA PRO A 147 -3.26 4.01 7.07
C PRO A 147 -4.53 4.70 7.59
N TRP A 148 -4.75 5.96 7.20
CA TRP A 148 -5.88 6.77 7.68
C TRP A 148 -7.19 6.52 6.91
N GLY A 149 -7.14 5.80 5.80
CA GLY A 149 -8.33 5.43 5.01
C GLY A 149 -8.42 6.09 3.64
N GLY A 150 -7.43 6.90 3.26
CA GLY A 150 -7.28 7.39 1.89
C GLY A 150 -6.36 6.49 1.04
N THR A 151 -6.56 6.53 -0.26
CA THR A 151 -5.70 5.90 -1.27
C THR A 151 -5.12 7.00 -2.16
N TRP A 152 -3.80 6.99 -2.35
CA TRP A 152 -3.12 7.92 -3.25
C TRP A 152 -3.60 7.73 -4.69
N VAL A 153 -3.91 8.83 -5.36
CA VAL A 153 -4.20 8.84 -6.81
C VAL A 153 -3.04 9.53 -7.52
N GLU A 154 -2.49 8.84 -8.52
CA GLU A 154 -1.47 9.42 -9.38
C GLU A 154 -2.14 10.34 -10.42
N GLU A 155 -2.06 11.64 -10.20
CA GLU A 155 -2.57 12.71 -11.07
C GLU A 155 -1.43 13.72 -11.34
N ALA A 156 -1.44 14.39 -12.49
CA ALA A 156 -0.38 15.33 -12.88
C ALA A 156 -0.40 16.63 -12.04
N GLU A 157 -1.59 17.07 -11.67
CA GLU A 157 -1.85 18.16 -10.75
C GLU A 157 -3.16 17.85 -10.00
N PRO A 158 -3.27 18.22 -8.72
CA PRO A 158 -2.37 19.04 -7.89
C PRO A 158 -1.27 18.22 -7.16
N ILE A 159 -0.52 18.82 -6.20
CA ILE A 159 0.63 18.22 -5.48
C ILE A 159 0.32 16.81 -4.96
N TRP A 160 -0.89 16.62 -4.44
CA TRP A 160 -1.40 15.31 -4.07
C TRP A 160 -2.92 15.25 -4.19
N THR A 161 -3.43 14.06 -4.53
CA THR A 161 -4.84 13.71 -4.51
C THR A 161 -5.03 12.38 -3.79
N PHE A 162 -6.04 12.29 -2.92
CA PHE A 162 -6.45 11.05 -2.29
C PHE A 162 -7.92 10.76 -2.54
N GLU A 163 -8.22 9.51 -2.89
CA GLU A 163 -9.57 8.95 -2.80
C GLU A 163 -9.83 8.54 -1.35
N ILE A 164 -10.93 9.02 -0.78
CA ILE A 164 -11.28 8.83 0.61
C ILE A 164 -12.19 7.61 0.75
N GLY A 165 -11.73 6.60 1.48
CA GLY A 165 -12.53 5.44 1.86
C GLY A 165 -13.18 5.59 3.23
N ARG A 166 -14.19 4.75 3.50
CA ARG A 166 -14.94 4.69 4.78
C ARG A 166 -14.08 4.53 6.04
N GLY A 167 -12.82 4.08 5.89
CA GLY A 167 -11.87 3.95 6.98
C GLY A 167 -11.51 5.27 7.66
N VAL A 168 -11.77 6.41 7.02
CA VAL A 168 -11.52 7.74 7.58
C VAL A 168 -12.48 8.12 8.71
N ARG A 169 -13.70 7.58 8.73
CA ARG A 169 -14.77 7.95 9.68
C ARG A 169 -14.35 7.91 11.15
N ARG A 170 -13.49 6.95 11.50
CA ARG A 170 -12.96 6.80 12.87
C ARG A 170 -12.08 7.96 13.34
N PHE A 171 -11.65 8.83 12.42
CA PHE A 171 -10.79 9.97 12.69
C PHE A 171 -11.55 11.31 12.67
N ALA A 172 -12.87 11.30 12.47
CA ALA A 172 -13.69 12.51 12.39
C ALA A 172 -13.55 13.42 13.62
N GLU A 173 -13.47 12.82 14.81
CA GLU A 173 -13.44 13.53 16.09
C GLU A 173 -12.06 13.46 16.77
N VAL A 174 -10.97 13.29 16.01
CA VAL A 174 -9.63 13.24 16.60
C VAL A 174 -9.18 14.65 17.01
N PRO A 175 -9.04 14.95 18.31
CA PRO A 175 -8.70 16.30 18.76
C PRO A 175 -7.19 16.55 18.69
N ASP A 176 -6.39 15.50 18.84
CA ASP A 176 -4.94 15.60 19.03
C ASP A 176 -4.19 14.37 18.47
N LEU A 177 -2.87 14.53 18.43
CA LEU A 177 -1.93 13.54 17.92
C LEU A 177 -1.92 12.25 18.75
N ALA A 178 -2.00 12.34 20.08
CA ALA A 178 -2.01 11.18 20.95
C ALA A 178 -3.22 10.28 20.69
N THR A 179 -4.39 10.89 20.48
CA THR A 179 -5.62 10.19 20.13
C THR A 179 -5.51 9.56 18.75
N TYR A 180 -4.95 10.26 17.78
CA TYR A 180 -4.65 9.69 16.46
C TYR A 180 -3.81 8.42 16.56
N LEU A 181 -2.66 8.48 17.26
CA LEU A 181 -1.72 7.36 17.39
C LEU A 181 -2.36 6.15 18.11
N ARG A 182 -3.20 6.38 19.12
CA ARG A 182 -3.96 5.33 19.81
C ARG A 182 -4.94 4.62 18.87
N LEU A 183 -5.64 5.36 18.00
CA LEU A 183 -6.58 4.79 17.02
C LEU A 183 -5.86 4.06 15.87
N ARG A 184 -4.71 4.58 15.45
CA ARG A 184 -3.82 3.98 14.45
C ARG A 184 -3.36 2.57 14.85
N GLY A 185 -2.89 2.41 16.09
CA GLY A 185 -2.31 1.16 16.61
C GLY A 185 -3.25 -0.05 16.53
N ARG A 186 -4.58 0.16 16.64
CA ARG A 186 -5.59 -0.92 16.60
C ARG A 186 -5.64 -1.70 15.27
N ARG A 187 -5.12 -1.15 14.16
CA ARG A 187 -5.23 -1.77 12.83
C ARG A 187 -3.99 -2.56 12.39
N ARG A 188 -2.79 -2.25 12.90
CA ARG A 188 -1.57 -3.02 12.60
C ARG A 188 -1.65 -4.46 13.12
N LEU A 189 -2.48 -4.68 14.13
CA LEU A 189 -2.67 -5.97 14.79
C LEU A 189 -3.76 -6.85 14.16
N ALA A 190 -4.48 -6.38 13.14
CA ALA A 190 -5.35 -7.27 12.38
C ALA A 190 -4.49 -7.97 11.33
N PRO A 191 -4.09 -9.24 11.51
CA PRO A 191 -3.42 -9.97 10.46
C PRO A 191 -4.36 -9.95 9.25
N LYS A 192 -3.96 -9.27 8.18
CA LYS A 192 -4.56 -9.51 6.88
C LYS A 192 -4.39 -11.01 6.68
N PRO A 193 -5.46 -11.81 6.50
CA PRO A 193 -5.28 -13.21 6.20
C PRO A 193 -4.45 -13.26 4.93
N ARG A 194 -3.16 -13.57 5.09
CA ARG A 194 -2.31 -14.00 3.99
C ARG A 194 -2.88 -15.36 3.63
N PHE A 195 -3.89 -15.36 2.77
CA PHE A 195 -4.20 -16.57 2.06
C PHE A 195 -2.97 -16.84 1.22
N ASP A 196 -2.15 -17.75 1.72
CA ASP A 196 -0.90 -18.12 1.11
C ASP A 196 -1.17 -18.51 -0.34
N SER A 197 -0.28 -18.16 -1.27
CA SER A 197 -0.42 -18.59 -2.66
C SER A 197 -0.60 -20.11 -2.73
N ALA A 198 0.08 -20.84 -1.84
CA ALA A 198 -0.06 -22.28 -1.63
C ALA A 198 -1.49 -22.72 -1.27
N PHE A 199 -2.23 -21.95 -0.47
CA PHE A 199 -3.64 -22.26 -0.14
C PHE A 199 -4.52 -22.17 -1.37
N TRP A 200 -4.40 -21.10 -2.17
CA TRP A 200 -5.17 -20.95 -3.39
C TRP A 200 -4.78 -21.96 -4.47
N THR A 201 -3.48 -22.27 -4.59
CA THR A 201 -3.01 -23.33 -5.48
C THR A 201 -3.57 -24.69 -5.06
N ALA A 202 -3.52 -25.03 -3.77
CA ALA A 202 -4.10 -26.27 -3.26
C ALA A 202 -5.60 -26.34 -3.49
N LEU A 203 -6.33 -25.25 -3.24
CA LEU A 203 -7.77 -25.18 -3.47
C LEU A 203 -8.12 -25.36 -4.96
N ALA A 204 -7.39 -24.69 -5.85
CA ALA A 204 -7.55 -24.85 -7.29
C ALA A 204 -7.25 -26.28 -7.75
N SER A 205 -6.20 -26.91 -7.23
CA SER A 205 -5.87 -28.32 -7.53
C SER A 205 -6.98 -29.27 -7.06
N VAL A 206 -7.53 -29.07 -5.86
CA VAL A 206 -8.65 -29.88 -5.35
C VAL A 206 -9.87 -29.77 -6.26
N PHE A 207 -10.25 -28.55 -6.68
CA PHE A 207 -11.38 -28.36 -7.60
C PHE A 207 -11.14 -29.02 -8.96
N THR A 208 -9.92 -28.94 -9.51
CA THR A 208 -9.58 -29.62 -10.76
C THR A 208 -9.68 -31.14 -10.63
N ILE A 209 -9.13 -31.73 -9.55
CA ILE A 209 -9.19 -33.18 -9.30
C ILE A 209 -10.64 -33.63 -9.13
N LEU A 210 -11.45 -32.89 -8.37
CA LEU A 210 -12.85 -33.21 -8.15
C LEU A 210 -13.65 -33.15 -9.47
N GLY A 211 -13.39 -32.15 -10.31
CA GLY A 211 -13.99 -32.02 -11.63
C GLY A 211 -13.67 -33.21 -12.55
N VAL A 212 -12.41 -33.67 -12.56
CA VAL A 212 -11.99 -34.85 -13.33
C VAL A 212 -12.67 -36.12 -12.79
N LEU A 213 -12.76 -36.30 -11.48
CA LEU A 213 -13.42 -37.45 -10.85
C LEU A 213 -14.92 -37.52 -11.15
N VAL A 214 -15.62 -36.39 -11.07
CA VAL A 214 -17.06 -36.31 -11.41
C VAL A 214 -17.28 -36.64 -12.89
N ALA A 215 -16.45 -36.10 -13.77
CA ALA A 215 -16.52 -36.41 -15.21
C ALA A 215 -16.28 -37.89 -15.51
N ALA A 216 -15.31 -38.51 -14.83
CA ALA A 216 -15.01 -39.94 -14.97
C ALA A 216 -16.17 -40.83 -14.48
N LEU A 217 -16.80 -40.48 -13.36
CA LEU A 217 -17.92 -41.24 -12.79
C LEU A 217 -19.21 -41.14 -13.61
N GLN A 218 -19.43 -40.05 -14.34
CA GLN A 218 -20.66 -39.85 -15.10
C GLN A 218 -20.63 -40.40 -16.54
N GLN A 219 -19.54 -41.05 -16.99
CA GLN A 219 -19.36 -41.52 -18.38
C GLN A 219 -19.71 -40.43 -19.42
N TRP A 220 -19.41 -39.17 -19.11
CA TRP A 220 -19.67 -38.08 -20.04
C TRP A 220 -18.77 -38.22 -21.27
N GLN A 221 -19.32 -37.94 -22.45
CA GLN A 221 -18.50 -37.77 -23.65
C GLN A 221 -17.43 -36.71 -23.34
N ILE A 222 -16.18 -37.06 -23.65
CA ILE A 222 -14.96 -36.32 -23.27
C ILE A 222 -15.07 -34.82 -23.58
N GLU A 223 -15.76 -34.46 -24.65
CA GLU A 223 -16.02 -33.08 -25.07
C GLU A 223 -16.77 -32.24 -24.03
N ARG A 224 -17.71 -32.83 -23.27
CA ARG A 224 -18.47 -32.12 -22.22
C ARG A 224 -17.71 -32.00 -20.91
N ALA A 225 -16.82 -32.94 -20.62
CA ALA A 225 -15.92 -32.86 -19.46
C ALA A 225 -14.89 -31.74 -19.67
N LEU A 226 -14.35 -31.63 -20.89
CA LEU A 226 -13.37 -30.61 -21.25
C LEU A 226 -13.95 -29.19 -21.17
N SER A 227 -15.17 -28.97 -21.65
CA SER A 227 -15.84 -27.66 -21.55
C SER A 227 -16.12 -27.26 -20.11
N LEU A 228 -16.47 -28.21 -19.24
CA LEU A 228 -16.69 -27.96 -17.81
C LEU A 228 -15.40 -27.60 -17.07
N VAL A 229 -14.28 -28.30 -17.37
CA VAL A 229 -12.97 -27.98 -16.79
C VAL A 229 -12.49 -26.61 -17.26
N ILE A 230 -12.64 -26.29 -18.55
CA ILE A 230 -12.30 -24.97 -19.10
C ILE A 230 -13.17 -23.88 -18.46
N ALA A 231 -14.47 -24.10 -18.31
CA ALA A 231 -15.37 -23.15 -17.67
C ALA A 231 -15.04 -22.96 -16.18
N ALA A 232 -14.72 -24.03 -15.44
CA ALA A 232 -14.30 -23.96 -14.04
C ALA A 232 -12.97 -23.21 -13.90
N MET A 233 -11.98 -23.51 -14.75
CA MET A 233 -10.71 -22.76 -14.80
C MET A 233 -10.94 -21.30 -15.16
N ALA A 234 -11.77 -20.99 -16.17
CA ALA A 234 -12.10 -19.62 -16.56
C ALA A 234 -12.83 -18.86 -15.45
N THR A 235 -13.70 -19.52 -14.68
CA THR A 235 -14.41 -18.91 -13.55
C THR A 235 -13.46 -18.66 -12.38
N VAL A 236 -12.56 -19.61 -12.08
CA VAL A 236 -11.48 -19.44 -11.09
C VAL A 236 -10.56 -18.30 -11.53
N LEU A 237 -10.18 -18.23 -12.81
CA LEU A 237 -9.40 -17.16 -13.42
C LEU A 237 -10.10 -15.79 -13.33
N ALA A 238 -11.40 -15.72 -13.60
CA ALA A 238 -12.18 -14.50 -13.51
C ALA A 238 -12.28 -13.99 -12.06
N PHE A 239 -12.46 -14.92 -11.11
CA PHE A 239 -12.44 -14.62 -9.68
C PHE A 239 -11.05 -14.20 -9.20
N HIS A 240 -9.99 -14.80 -9.75
CA HIS A 240 -8.60 -14.53 -9.38
C HIS A 240 -8.01 -13.27 -10.03
N ARG A 241 -8.51 -12.87 -11.21
CA ARG A 241 -8.20 -11.60 -11.90
C ARG A 241 -8.52 -10.37 -11.04
N HIS A 242 -9.40 -10.53 -10.05
CA HIS A 242 -9.72 -9.45 -9.12
C HIS A 242 -8.66 -9.19 -8.05
N HIS A 243 -7.64 -10.06 -7.90
CA HIS A 243 -6.77 -10.01 -6.72
C HIS A 243 -5.25 -10.15 -6.87
N LEU A 244 -4.63 -10.57 -7.98
CA LEU A 244 -3.15 -10.70 -8.02
C LEU A 244 -2.43 -10.43 -9.36
N ASP A 245 -1.12 -10.22 -9.18
CA ASP A 245 -0.07 -9.63 -10.02
C ASP A 245 0.18 -10.24 -11.41
N ARG A 246 0.83 -9.45 -12.29
CA ARG A 246 1.05 -9.69 -13.74
C ARG A 246 1.66 -11.06 -14.09
N TRP A 247 2.44 -11.67 -13.19
CA TRP A 247 3.21 -12.90 -13.46
C TRP A 247 2.39 -14.20 -13.38
N SER A 248 1.33 -14.23 -12.57
CA SER A 248 0.41 -15.39 -12.46
C SER A 248 -0.29 -15.69 -13.79
N TYR A 249 -0.57 -14.65 -14.59
CA TYR A 249 -1.28 -14.74 -15.86
C TYR A 249 -0.51 -15.55 -16.92
N ILE A 250 0.82 -15.43 -16.93
CA ILE A 250 1.68 -16.13 -17.91
C ILE A 250 1.66 -17.64 -17.67
N TYR A 251 1.79 -18.08 -16.41
CA TYR A 251 1.77 -19.50 -16.07
C TYR A 251 0.42 -20.16 -16.38
N THR A 252 -0.68 -19.45 -16.23
CA THR A 252 -2.01 -19.99 -16.54
C THR A 252 -2.28 -20.07 -18.04
N ILE A 253 -1.80 -19.10 -18.83
CA ILE A 253 -1.85 -19.19 -20.31
C ILE A 253 -1.05 -20.40 -20.79
N LEU A 254 0.17 -20.60 -20.25
CA LEU A 254 0.99 -21.75 -20.61
C LEU A 254 0.33 -23.09 -20.25
N ALA A 255 -0.32 -23.17 -19.08
CA ALA A 255 -1.09 -24.36 -18.69
C ALA A 255 -2.29 -24.62 -19.63
N GLY A 256 -3.00 -23.57 -20.04
CA GLY A 256 -4.08 -23.67 -21.02
C GLY A 256 -3.60 -24.14 -22.40
N ILE A 257 -2.47 -23.61 -22.88
CA ILE A 257 -1.86 -24.03 -24.15
C ILE A 257 -1.42 -25.50 -24.09
N ALA A 258 -0.81 -25.94 -22.99
CA ALA A 258 -0.39 -27.32 -22.81
C ALA A 258 -1.57 -28.29 -22.79
N ALA A 259 -2.67 -27.92 -22.10
CA ALA A 259 -3.89 -28.71 -22.08
C ALA A 259 -4.55 -28.81 -23.48
N LEU A 260 -4.57 -27.70 -24.23
CA LEU A 260 -5.11 -27.68 -25.60
C LEU A 260 -4.28 -28.55 -26.55
N TRP A 261 -2.95 -28.50 -26.44
CA TRP A 261 -2.03 -29.32 -27.25
C TRP A 261 -2.16 -30.82 -26.95
N PHE A 262 -2.38 -31.18 -25.69
CA PHE A 262 -2.61 -32.57 -25.29
C PHE A 262 -3.95 -33.11 -25.82
N ALA A 263 -4.99 -32.26 -25.84
CA ALA A 263 -6.29 -32.63 -26.38
C ALA A 263 -6.24 -32.87 -27.90
N THR A 264 -5.53 -32.02 -28.66
CA THR A 264 -5.43 -32.16 -30.12
C THR A 264 -4.59 -33.37 -30.54
N THR A 265 -3.57 -33.74 -29.76
CA THR A 265 -2.75 -34.94 -30.04
C THR A 265 -3.49 -36.26 -29.76
N LEU A 266 -4.43 -36.28 -28.81
CA LEU A 266 -5.29 -37.44 -28.56
C LEU A 266 -6.40 -37.63 -29.61
N LEU A 267 -6.86 -36.55 -30.24
CA LEU A 267 -7.87 -36.59 -31.32
C LEU A 267 -7.33 -37.06 -32.68
N HIS A 268 -6.01 -37.22 -32.81
CA HIS A 268 -5.35 -37.68 -34.05
C HIS A 268 -4.73 -39.08 -33.92
N ARG A 269 -5.07 -39.81 -32.86
CA ARG A 269 -4.81 -41.24 -32.70
C ARG A 269 -6.12 -42.01 -32.69
#